data_AF-A0A661SID7-F1
#
_entry.id   AF-A0A661SID7-F1
#
_cell.length_a   1.000
_cell.length_b   1.000
_cell.length_c   1.000
_cell.angle_alpha   90.00
_cell.angle_beta   90.00
_cell.angle_gamma   90.00
#
_symmetry.space_group_name_H-M   'P 1'
#
loop_
_entity.id
_entity.type
_entity.pdbx_description
1 polymer ?
#
loop_
_entity_poly.entity_id
_entity_poly.type
_entity_poly.pdbx_seq_one_letter_code
_entity_poly.pdbx_strand_id
1 'polypeptide(L)'
;MPFIWHLHEEPRDFYRFSKYGLKYLFEKVGFEIIEIKALSGFWVTFGQFFVYNIYRFNRWPLKFIPIIPALGLAIQGISYLLDKFDKTEQWTWMYMVVARKK
;
A
#
# COMPACT_ATOMS: atom_id res chain seq x y z
N MET A 1 -3.14 6.97 1.93
CA MET A 1 -2.64 6.13 3.03
C MET A 1 -3.84 5.56 3.77
N PRO A 2 -4.09 4.25 3.72
CA PRO A 2 -5.20 3.64 4.41
C PRO A 2 -4.85 3.54 5.90
N PHE A 3 -5.87 3.68 6.75
CA PHE A 3 -5.74 3.57 8.21
C PHE A 3 -5.38 2.17 8.73
N ILE A 4 -5.17 1.22 7.81
CA ILE A 4 -5.10 -0.21 8.11
C ILE A 4 -3.65 -0.63 8.43
N TRP A 5 -2.67 0.20 8.08
CA TRP A 5 -1.27 -0.08 8.38
C TRP A 5 -0.85 0.43 9.75
N HIS A 6 0.14 -0.25 10.36
CA HIS A 6 0.74 0.18 11.62
C HIS A 6 1.48 1.51 11.48
N LEU A 7 1.76 2.15 12.60
CA LEU A 7 2.55 3.37 12.64
C LEU A 7 3.98 3.09 12.16
N HIS A 8 4.53 3.97 11.34
CA HIS A 8 5.84 3.77 10.74
C HIS A 8 6.97 4.48 11.50
N GLU A 9 6.68 5.63 12.11
CA GLU A 9 7.69 6.48 12.75
C GLU A 9 7.18 7.02 14.08
N GLU A 10 6.92 6.18 15.08
CA GLU A 10 6.46 6.66 16.39
C GLU A 10 7.54 7.47 17.14
N PRO A 11 7.19 8.62 17.77
CA PRO A 11 5.87 9.27 17.88
C PRO A 11 5.57 10.29 16.76
N ARG A 12 6.39 10.36 15.72
CA ARG A 12 6.35 11.32 14.60
C ARG A 12 5.50 10.84 13.41
N ASP A 13 4.39 10.15 13.68
CA ASP A 13 3.46 9.68 12.65
C ASP A 13 2.09 10.35 12.81
N PHE A 14 1.97 11.57 12.26
CA PHE A 14 0.89 12.50 12.64
C PHE A 14 -0.40 12.40 11.82
N TYR A 15 -0.31 12.00 10.54
CA TYR A 15 -1.44 12.15 9.62
C TYR A 15 -1.63 10.95 8.69
N ARG A 16 -2.89 10.71 8.32
CA ARG A 16 -3.29 9.78 7.27
C ARG A 16 -4.10 10.56 6.23
N PHE A 17 -3.55 10.69 5.03
CA PHE A 17 -4.15 11.50 3.97
C PHE A 17 -4.94 10.66 2.96
N SER A 18 -6.17 11.11 2.68
CA SER A 18 -6.93 10.73 1.49
C SER A 18 -6.42 11.49 0.27
N LYS A 19 -6.77 11.04 -0.94
CA LYS A 19 -6.43 11.77 -2.18
C LYS A 19 -6.94 13.21 -2.20
N TYR A 20 -8.11 13.46 -1.61
CA TYR A 20 -8.69 14.80 -1.51
C TYR A 20 -7.96 15.68 -0.50
N GLY A 21 -7.54 15.11 0.63
CA GLY A 21 -6.71 15.80 1.62
C GLY A 21 -5.36 16.22 1.03
N LEU A 22 -4.71 15.32 0.29
CA LEU A 22 -3.48 15.64 -0.44
C LEU A 22 -3.72 16.79 -1.43
N LYS A 23 -4.73 16.65 -2.31
CA LYS A 23 -5.07 17.69 -3.30
C LYS A 23 -5.24 19.06 -2.64
N TYR A 24 -6.07 19.13 -1.59
CA TYR A 24 -6.33 20.36 -0.86
C TYR A 24 -5.05 20.99 -0.29
N LEU A 25 -4.19 20.21 0.35
CA LEU A 25 -2.97 20.72 0.98
C LEU A 25 -1.98 21.30 -0.05
N PHE A 26 -1.80 20.62 -1.18
CA PHE A 26 -0.92 21.12 -2.26
C PHE A 26 -1.49 22.40 -2.90
N GLU A 27 -2.77 22.41 -3.25
CA GLU A 27 -3.43 23.56 -3.86
C GLU A 27 -3.43 24.78 -2.92
N LYS A 28 -3.63 24.57 -1.61
CA LYS A 28 -3.59 25.63 -0.58
C LYS A 28 -2.25 26.37 -0.54
N VAL A 29 -1.15 25.72 -0.88
CA VAL A 29 0.20 26.31 -0.89
C VAL A 29 0.59 26.82 -2.29
N GLY A 30 -0.33 26.78 -3.26
CA GLY A 30 -0.11 27.33 -4.61
C GLY A 30 0.51 26.35 -5.61
N PHE A 31 0.56 25.06 -5.29
CA PHE A 31 0.95 24.04 -6.26
C PHE A 31 -0.20 23.69 -7.19
N GLU A 32 0.15 23.37 -8.44
CA GLU A 32 -0.75 22.75 -9.40
C GLU A 32 -0.55 21.23 -9.36
N ILE A 33 -1.61 20.48 -9.09
CA ILE A 33 -1.58 19.02 -9.13
C ILE A 33 -1.64 18.56 -10.60
N ILE A 34 -0.61 17.82 -11.03
CA ILE A 34 -0.56 17.18 -12.35
C ILE A 34 -1.23 15.80 -12.26
N GLU A 35 -0.92 15.03 -11.23
CA GLU A 35 -1.42 13.66 -11.07
C GLU A 35 -1.52 13.29 -9.58
N ILE A 36 -2.57 12.55 -9.23
CA ILE A 36 -2.64 11.78 -7.98
C ILE A 36 -3.00 10.35 -8.34
N LYS A 37 -2.09 9.43 -8.06
CA LYS A 37 -2.22 8.03 -8.46
C LYS A 37 -2.20 7.11 -7.24
N ALA A 38 -3.16 6.19 -7.17
CA ALA A 38 -3.11 5.09 -6.22
C ALA A 38 -2.00 4.10 -6.61
N LEU A 39 -1.19 3.66 -5.64
CA LEU A 39 -0.06 2.74 -5.90
C LEU A 39 -0.44 1.26 -5.74
N SER A 40 -1.71 0.97 -5.44
CA SER A 40 -2.28 -0.37 -5.37
C SER A 40 -3.80 -0.34 -5.41
N GLY A 41 -4.41 -1.48 -5.71
CA GLY A 41 -5.83 -1.76 -5.49
C GLY A 41 -6.08 -2.71 -4.31
N PHE A 42 -7.30 -3.26 -4.27
CA PHE A 42 -7.77 -4.19 -3.25
C PHE A 42 -6.89 -5.44 -3.13
N TRP A 43 -6.61 -6.10 -4.25
CA TRP A 43 -5.95 -7.41 -4.27
C TRP A 43 -4.51 -7.36 -3.78
N VAL A 44 -3.76 -6.33 -4.17
CA VAL A 44 -2.39 -6.12 -3.68
C VAL A 44 -2.41 -5.78 -2.18
N THR A 45 -3.31 -4.90 -1.76
CA THR A 45 -3.37 -4.46 -0.35
C THR A 45 -3.70 -5.63 0.59
N PHE A 46 -4.77 -6.36 0.31
CA PHE A 46 -5.20 -7.49 1.16
C PHE A 46 -4.35 -8.73 0.97
N GLY A 47 -3.85 -8.98 -0.24
CA GLY A 47 -2.88 -10.05 -0.49
C GLY A 47 -1.62 -9.85 0.34
N GLN A 48 -1.10 -8.62 0.38
CA GLN A 48 0.06 -8.30 1.18
C GLN A 48 -0.22 -8.48 2.69
N PHE A 49 -1.39 -8.04 3.19
CA PHE A 49 -1.78 -8.31 4.57
C PHE A 49 -1.84 -9.81 4.90
N PHE A 50 -2.38 -10.61 3.98
CA PHE A 50 -2.45 -12.05 4.16
C PHE A 50 -1.04 -12.67 4.22
N VAL A 51 -0.13 -12.22 3.36
CA VAL A 51 1.27 -12.65 3.39
C VAL A 51 1.94 -12.27 4.71
N TYR A 52 1.79 -11.02 5.19
CA TYR A 52 2.28 -10.64 6.52
C TYR A 52 1.75 -11.57 7.62
N ASN A 53 0.47 -11.89 7.54
CA ASN A 53 -0.19 -12.74 8.52
C ASN A 53 0.31 -14.19 8.49
N ILE A 54 0.65 -14.73 7.32
CA ILE A 54 1.24 -16.07 7.20
C ILE A 54 2.69 -16.07 7.68
N TYR A 55 3.46 -15.02 7.33
CA TYR A 55 4.88 -14.93 7.69
C TYR A 55 5.12 -14.95 9.20
N ARG A 56 4.15 -14.57 10.04
CA ARG A 56 4.25 -14.71 11.50
C ARG A 56 4.47 -16.15 11.98
N PHE A 57 4.03 -17.12 11.17
CA PHE A 57 4.17 -18.55 11.44
C PHE A 57 5.48 -19.13 10.89
N ASN A 58 6.28 -18.34 10.17
CA ASN A 58 7.60 -18.74 9.69
C ASN A 58 8.62 -18.73 10.84
N ARG A 59 8.41 -19.61 11.81
CA ARG A 59 9.23 -19.80 13.00
C ARG A 59 10.00 -21.11 12.91
N TRP A 60 10.89 -21.35 13.87
CA TRP A 60 11.60 -22.63 13.96
C TRP A 60 10.59 -23.78 14.17
N PRO A 61 10.67 -24.92 13.44
CA PRO A 61 11.68 -25.32 12.45
C PRO A 61 11.34 -24.96 10.98
N LEU A 62 10.15 -24.44 10.70
CA LEU A 62 9.69 -24.11 9.35
C LEU A 62 10.60 -23.12 8.59
N LYS A 63 11.41 -22.32 9.31
CA LYS A 63 12.41 -21.42 8.72
C LYS A 63 13.44 -22.14 7.82
N PHE A 64 13.71 -23.42 8.05
CA PHE A 64 14.69 -24.17 7.24
C PHE A 64 14.13 -24.64 5.90
N ILE A 65 12.80 -24.63 5.72
CA ILE A 65 12.15 -25.02 4.48
C ILE A 65 11.43 -23.80 3.92
N PRO A 66 11.78 -23.28 2.73
CA PRO A 66 11.24 -22.02 2.22
C PRO A 66 9.80 -22.13 1.69
N ILE A 67 8.94 -22.94 2.32
CA ILE A 67 7.52 -23.10 1.95
C ILE A 67 6.77 -21.77 2.10
N ILE A 68 6.92 -21.10 3.26
CA ILE A 68 6.19 -19.85 3.53
C ILE A 68 6.63 -18.72 2.58
N PRO A 69 7.94 -18.51 2.34
CA PRO A 69 8.37 -17.56 1.33
C PRO A 69 7.88 -17.87 -0.08
N ALA A 70 7.93 -19.14 -0.51
CA ALA A 70 7.42 -19.54 -1.82
C ALA A 70 5.92 -19.28 -1.95
N LEU A 71 5.14 -19.61 -0.91
CA LEU A 71 3.71 -19.32 -0.85
C LEU A 71 3.43 -17.80 -0.89
N GLY A 72 4.21 -17.01 -0.16
CA GLY A 72 4.10 -15.55 -0.15
C GLY A 72 4.36 -14.93 -1.52
N LEU A 73 5.35 -15.43 -2.26
CA LEU A 73 5.62 -15.00 -3.64
C LEU A 73 4.48 -15.39 -4.59
N ALA A 74 3.93 -16.59 -4.45
CA ALA A 74 2.79 -17.04 -5.24
C ALA A 74 1.55 -16.15 -4.99
N ILE A 75 1.22 -15.87 -3.72
CA ILE A 75 0.11 -15.00 -3.35
C ILE A 75 0.30 -13.60 -3.93
N GLN A 76 1.49 -12.99 -3.76
CA GLN A 76 1.75 -11.66 -4.31
C GLN A 76 1.68 -11.62 -5.84
N GLY A 77 2.18 -12.66 -6.52
CA GLY A 77 2.08 -12.79 -7.97
C GLY A 77 0.63 -12.85 -8.45
N ILE A 78 -0.22 -13.65 -7.79
CA ILE A 78 -1.65 -13.74 -8.09
C ILE A 78 -2.34 -12.41 -7.81
N SER A 79 -2.08 -11.80 -6.65
CA SER A 79 -2.63 -10.49 -6.28
C SER A 79 -2.29 -9.42 -7.31
N TYR A 80 -1.05 -9.38 -7.80
CA TYR A 80 -0.62 -8.45 -8.83
C TYR A 80 -1.36 -8.68 -10.16
N LEU A 81 -1.56 -9.94 -10.56
CA LEU A 81 -2.33 -10.26 -11.76
C LEU A 81 -3.79 -9.83 -11.61
N LEU A 82 -4.41 -10.08 -10.46
CA LEU A 82 -5.79 -9.67 -10.18
C LEU A 82 -5.95 -8.14 -10.15
N ASP A 83 -4.98 -7.41 -9.59
CA ASP A 83 -4.97 -5.94 -9.57
C ASP A 83 -4.87 -5.33 -10.99
N LYS A 84 -4.31 -6.04 -11.97
CA LYS A 84 -4.33 -5.59 -13.37
C LYS A 84 -5.74 -5.59 -13.96
N PHE A 85 -6.58 -6.52 -13.53
CA PHE A 85 -7.97 -6.64 -13.99
C PHE A 85 -8.89 -5.72 -13.18
N ASP A 86 -8.67 -5.63 -11.87
CA ASP A 86 -9.44 -4.79 -10.97
C ASP A 86 -8.76 -3.43 -10.75
N LYS A 87 -9.24 -2.42 -11.47
CA LYS A 87 -8.71 -1.03 -11.40
C LYS A 87 -9.38 -0.19 -10.31
N THR A 88 -10.02 -0.81 -9.32
CA THR A 88 -10.66 -0.05 -8.24
C THR A 88 -9.63 0.56 -7.30
N GLU A 89 -9.69 1.89 -7.14
CA GLU A 89 -8.76 2.64 -6.28
C GLU A 89 -9.33 2.94 -4.88
N GLN A 90 -10.43 2.29 -4.52
CA GLN A 90 -11.06 2.49 -3.20
C GLN A 90 -10.14 2.02 -2.07
N TRP A 91 -9.34 1.00 -2.36
CA TRP A 91 -8.35 0.43 -1.47
C TRP A 91 -6.97 0.69 -2.03
N THR A 92 -6.16 1.45 -1.30
CA THR A 92 -4.78 1.64 -1.68
C THR A 92 -3.93 1.86 -0.44
N TRP A 93 -2.69 1.37 -0.44
CA TRP A 93 -1.75 1.62 0.66
C TRP A 93 -1.08 3.00 0.58
N MET A 94 -0.94 3.60 -0.61
CA MET A 94 -0.33 4.93 -0.75
C MET A 94 -0.78 5.63 -2.03
N TYR A 95 -0.74 6.96 -2.00
CA TYR A 95 -0.91 7.79 -3.18
C TYR A 95 0.44 8.42 -3.56
N MET A 96 0.75 8.41 -4.85
CA MET A 96 1.79 9.23 -5.45
C MET A 96 1.16 10.53 -5.93
N VAL A 97 1.80 11.65 -5.63
CA VAL A 97 1.36 12.98 -6.09
C VAL A 97 2.47 13.58 -6.95
N VAL A 98 2.11 13.99 -8.16
CA VAL A 98 2.98 14.79 -9.04
C VAL A 98 2.40 16.19 -9.08
N ALA A 99 3.19 17.18 -8.68
CA ALA A 99 2.75 18.57 -8.60
C ALA A 99 3.83 19.52 -9.16
N ARG A 100 3.39 20.63 -9.72
CA ARG A 100 4.24 21.70 -10.26
C ARG A 100 4.05 22.96 -9.44
N LYS A 101 5.16 23.59 -9.06
CA LYS A 101 5.14 24.92 -8.48
C LYS A 101 4.85 25.93 -9.60
N LYS A 102 3.85 26.78 -9.40
CA LYS A 102 3.60 27.91 -10.29
C LYS A 102 4.73 28.93 -10.22
#